data_AF-A0A804NMT3-F1
#
_entry.id   AF-A0A804NMT3-F1
#
_cell.length_a   1.000
_cell.length_b   1.000
_cell.length_c   1.000
_cell.angle_alpha   90.00
_cell.angle_beta   90.00
_cell.angle_gamma   90.00
#
_symmetry.space_group_name_H-M   'P 1'
#
loop_
_entity.id
_entity.type
_entity.pdbx_description
1 polymer ?
#
loop_
_entity_poly.entity_id
_entity_poly.type
_entity_poly.pdbx_seq_one_letter_code
_entity_poly.pdbx_strand_id
1 'polypeptide(L)'
;MYKGKTVMTEDERYESLRHCKWVDEVIPDAPWVINQEFIDKHDIDYVAHDALPYADTSGAANDVYEFVKAIGKFKETKRTEGISTSDIIMRILKDYNQYIMRNLTRGYSRKDLGVSYVKEKQLRVNMGISKLREKVKEHQEKFHSAAKIAGTNPVEWMENADRWIVGFLEKFEEGCHMMETAIKGRIQEGLKRQGRSESNLSGEESDS
;
A
#
# COMPACT_ATOMS: atom_id res chain seq x y z
N MET A 1 -20.16 -11.98 5.86
CA MET A 1 -19.16 -11.01 6.36
C MET A 1 -19.65 -9.62 6.02
N TYR A 2 -20.06 -8.85 7.03
CA TYR A 2 -20.80 -7.60 6.85
C TYR A 2 -19.91 -6.36 6.66
N LYS A 3 -18.67 -6.38 7.17
CA LYS A 3 -17.76 -5.21 7.14
C LYS A 3 -16.63 -5.32 6.11
N GLY A 4 -15.62 -6.13 6.43
CA GLY A 4 -14.36 -6.19 5.69
C GLY A 4 -13.46 -7.30 6.23
N LYS A 5 -12.35 -7.55 5.53
CA LYS A 5 -11.40 -8.61 5.93
C LYS A 5 -10.75 -8.26 7.26
N THR A 6 -10.54 -9.27 8.11
CA THR A 6 -9.81 -9.15 9.36
C THR A 6 -8.37 -9.63 9.18
N VAL A 7 -7.43 -8.97 9.85
CA VAL A 7 -6.02 -9.43 9.90
C VAL A 7 -5.90 -10.60 10.87
N MET A 8 -6.55 -10.50 12.03
CA MET A 8 -6.65 -11.58 13.01
C MET A 8 -7.85 -12.48 12.70
N THR A 9 -7.67 -13.77 12.91
CA THR A 9 -8.74 -14.79 12.91
C THR A 9 -9.74 -14.53 14.04
N GLU A 10 -10.88 -15.22 14.03
CA GLU A 10 -11.86 -15.08 15.11
C GLU A 10 -11.31 -15.55 16.47
N ASP A 11 -10.65 -16.71 16.51
CA ASP A 11 -10.06 -17.27 17.72
C ASP A 11 -9.01 -16.33 18.33
N GLU A 12 -8.13 -15.76 17.51
CA GLU A 12 -7.13 -14.78 17.97
C GLU A 12 -7.78 -13.54 18.58
N ARG A 13 -8.93 -13.09 18.04
CA ARG A 13 -9.68 -11.95 18.59
C ARG A 13 -10.37 -12.32 19.90
N TYR A 14 -10.94 -13.51 20.00
CA TYR A 14 -11.54 -14.00 21.24
C TYR A 14 -10.50 -14.06 22.36
N GLU A 15 -9.32 -14.65 22.10
CA GLU A 15 -8.23 -14.68 23.08
C GLU A 15 -7.73 -13.27 23.44
N SER A 16 -7.67 -12.36 22.47
CA SER A 16 -7.27 -10.97 22.75
C SER A 16 -8.23 -10.27 23.72
N LEU A 17 -9.53 -10.53 23.61
CA LEU A 17 -10.54 -9.97 24.53
C LEU A 17 -10.44 -10.58 25.92
N ARG A 18 -10.19 -11.89 26.04
CA ARG A 18 -10.02 -12.58 27.34
C ARG A 18 -8.84 -12.05 28.16
N HIS A 19 -7.85 -11.47 27.51
CA HIS A 19 -6.70 -10.84 28.18
C HIS A 19 -6.87 -9.34 28.44
N CYS A 20 -8.03 -8.76 28.12
CA CYS A 20 -8.32 -7.38 28.47
C CYS A 20 -8.67 -7.27 29.96
N LYS A 21 -7.99 -6.37 30.68
CA LYS A 21 -8.17 -6.14 32.13
C LYS A 21 -9.62 -5.94 32.57
N TRP A 22 -10.45 -5.38 31.70
CA TRP A 22 -11.81 -4.94 32.01
C TRP A 22 -12.89 -5.91 31.52
N VAL A 23 -12.50 -7.08 31.00
CA VAL A 23 -13.43 -8.08 30.45
C VAL A 23 -13.56 -9.23 31.43
N ASP A 24 -14.80 -9.51 31.84
CA ASP A 24 -15.13 -10.65 32.70
C ASP A 24 -15.55 -11.90 31.89
N GLU A 25 -16.33 -11.70 30.82
CA GLU A 25 -16.83 -12.76 29.94
C GLU A 25 -16.70 -12.38 28.46
N VAL A 26 -16.41 -13.37 27.61
CA VAL A 26 -16.41 -13.21 26.15
C VAL A 26 -17.45 -14.15 25.55
N ILE A 27 -18.45 -13.59 24.86
CA ILE A 27 -19.47 -14.33 24.11
C ILE A 27 -19.01 -14.46 22.65
N PRO A 28 -18.62 -15.66 22.17
CA PRO A 28 -18.28 -15.88 20.77
C PRO A 28 -19.50 -15.75 19.86
N ASP A 29 -19.27 -15.54 18.57
CA ASP A 29 -20.32 -15.51 17.52
C ASP A 29 -21.47 -14.54 17.82
N ALA A 30 -21.13 -13.39 18.41
CA ALA A 30 -22.08 -12.33 18.71
C ALA A 30 -22.83 -11.87 17.43
N PRO A 31 -24.14 -11.63 17.52
CA PRO A 31 -24.95 -11.26 16.36
C PRO A 31 -24.57 -9.87 15.84
N TRP A 32 -24.77 -9.65 14.54
CA TRP A 32 -24.55 -8.34 13.92
C TRP A 32 -25.53 -7.27 14.41
N VAL A 33 -26.78 -7.67 14.66
CA VAL A 33 -27.83 -6.82 15.24
C VAL A 33 -28.31 -7.49 16.52
N ILE A 34 -28.26 -6.76 17.63
CA ILE A 34 -28.72 -7.26 18.94
C ILE A 34 -30.24 -7.23 18.97
N ASN A 35 -30.86 -8.33 19.36
CA ASN A 35 -32.31 -8.47 19.53
C ASN A 35 -32.67 -8.75 21.01
N GLN A 36 -33.97 -8.75 21.32
CA GLN A 36 -34.45 -9.01 22.67
C GLN A 36 -34.04 -10.40 23.19
N GLU A 37 -34.08 -11.43 22.34
CA GLU A 37 -33.68 -12.79 22.70
C GLU A 37 -32.23 -12.87 23.18
N PHE A 38 -31.31 -12.18 22.51
CA PHE A 38 -29.90 -12.13 22.89
C PHE A 38 -29.71 -11.37 24.22
N ILE A 39 -30.45 -10.29 24.43
CA ILE A 39 -30.44 -9.53 25.69
C ILE A 39 -30.91 -10.42 26.85
N ASP A 40 -32.03 -11.12 26.68
CA ASP A 40 -32.62 -11.95 27.73
C ASP A 40 -31.76 -13.18 28.03
N LYS A 41 -31.19 -13.81 26.98
CA LYS A 41 -30.34 -14.99 27.11
C LYS A 41 -29.07 -14.73 27.94
N HIS A 42 -28.51 -13.54 27.81
CA HIS A 42 -27.25 -13.15 28.45
C HIS A 42 -27.44 -12.16 29.61
N ASP A 43 -28.68 -11.93 30.04
CA ASP A 43 -29.05 -11.01 31.13
C ASP A 43 -28.41 -9.61 31.00
N ILE A 44 -28.51 -9.02 29.80
CA ILE A 44 -27.81 -7.77 29.46
C ILE A 44 -28.62 -6.55 29.97
N ASP A 45 -28.05 -5.83 30.93
CA ASP A 45 -28.62 -4.55 31.40
C ASP A 45 -28.42 -3.41 30.41
N TYR A 46 -27.19 -3.27 29.89
CA TYR A 46 -26.79 -2.17 29.00
C TYR A 46 -25.85 -2.65 27.89
N VAL A 47 -25.93 -1.99 26.73
CA VAL A 47 -25.01 -2.17 25.61
C VAL A 47 -24.18 -0.90 25.45
N ALA A 48 -22.86 -1.04 25.46
CA ALA A 48 -21.93 0.08 25.36
C ALA A 48 -21.21 0.13 24.01
N HIS A 49 -21.32 1.24 23.28
CA HIS A 49 -20.62 1.50 22.02
C HIS A 49 -20.44 3.01 21.79
N ASP A 50 -19.63 3.42 20.82
CA ASP A 50 -19.57 4.84 20.43
C ASP A 50 -20.91 5.33 19.84
N ALA A 51 -21.17 6.63 19.95
CA ALA A 51 -22.47 7.23 19.64
C ALA A 51 -22.81 7.28 18.14
N LEU A 52 -21.83 7.06 17.26
CA LEU A 52 -22.04 7.23 15.82
C LEU A 52 -23.00 6.13 15.30
N PRO A 53 -23.99 6.49 14.47
CA PRO A 53 -24.85 5.51 13.82
C PRO A 53 -24.02 4.49 13.04
N TYR A 54 -24.30 3.21 13.28
CA TYR A 54 -23.56 2.13 12.64
C TYR A 54 -24.45 1.45 11.60
N ALA A 55 -24.25 1.81 10.34
CA ALA A 55 -25.11 1.39 9.24
C ALA A 55 -25.21 -0.13 9.11
N ASP A 56 -26.43 -0.62 8.91
CA ASP A 56 -26.64 -2.02 8.58
C ASP A 56 -26.25 -2.28 7.13
N THR A 57 -25.37 -3.24 6.95
CA THR A 57 -24.85 -3.65 5.64
C THR A 57 -25.84 -4.46 4.81
N SER A 58 -26.94 -4.97 5.40
CA SER A 58 -28.09 -5.47 4.61
C SER A 58 -28.98 -4.36 4.07
N GLY A 59 -28.79 -3.10 4.50
CA GLY A 59 -29.63 -1.97 4.13
C GLY A 59 -31.01 -1.97 4.78
N ALA A 60 -31.25 -2.81 5.80
CA ALA A 60 -32.53 -2.91 6.47
C ALA A 60 -32.72 -1.82 7.55
N ALA A 61 -31.63 -1.32 8.13
CA ALA A 61 -31.65 -0.29 9.16
C ALA A 61 -30.53 0.74 8.99
N ASN A 62 -30.80 1.98 9.39
CA ASN A 62 -29.80 3.06 9.36
C ASN A 62 -28.77 2.94 10.50
N ASP A 63 -29.15 2.27 11.61
CA ASP A 63 -28.29 2.05 12.77
C ASP A 63 -28.60 0.69 13.42
N VAL A 64 -27.62 -0.21 13.50
CA VAL A 64 -27.80 -1.53 14.13
C VAL A 64 -28.10 -1.46 15.63
N TYR A 65 -27.85 -0.30 16.27
CA TYR A 65 -28.15 -0.07 17.69
C TYR A 65 -29.51 0.62 17.92
N GLU A 66 -30.29 0.89 16.88
CA GLU A 66 -31.56 1.63 16.99
C GLU A 66 -32.54 1.01 18.01
N PHE A 67 -32.70 -0.31 17.97
CA PHE A 67 -33.53 -1.05 18.93
C PHE A 67 -33.07 -0.83 20.38
N VAL A 68 -31.76 -0.97 20.64
CA VAL A 68 -31.21 -0.88 21.99
C VAL A 68 -31.26 0.55 22.53
N LYS A 69 -31.12 1.54 21.63
CA LYS A 69 -31.34 2.96 21.94
C LYS A 69 -32.81 3.23 22.28
N ALA A 70 -33.75 2.68 21.52
CA ALA A 70 -35.19 2.87 21.73
C ALA A 70 -35.68 2.34 23.09
N ILE A 71 -35.15 1.20 23.55
CA ILE A 71 -35.49 0.64 24.86
C ILE A 71 -34.68 1.23 26.03
N GLY A 72 -33.86 2.26 25.78
CA GLY A 72 -33.10 2.97 26.82
C GLY A 72 -31.92 2.19 27.41
N LYS A 73 -31.47 1.10 26.75
CA LYS A 73 -30.36 0.25 27.22
C LYS A 73 -29.00 0.61 26.60
N PHE A 74 -28.90 1.63 25.76
CA PHE A 74 -27.64 2.04 25.13
C PHE A 74 -26.82 2.99 26.03
N LYS A 75 -25.51 2.74 26.14
CA LYS A 75 -24.55 3.58 26.86
C LYS A 75 -23.42 4.04 25.93
N GLU A 76 -23.32 5.35 25.74
CA GLU A 76 -22.31 5.92 24.85
C GLU A 76 -20.91 5.87 25.47
N THR A 77 -19.93 5.46 24.65
CA THR A 77 -18.50 5.52 24.97
C THR A 77 -17.78 6.49 24.05
N LYS A 78 -16.57 6.91 24.43
CA LYS A 78 -15.74 7.81 23.62
C LYS A 78 -14.61 7.03 22.95
N ARG A 79 -14.37 7.34 21.68
CA ARG A 79 -13.23 6.79 20.94
C ARG A 79 -11.92 7.34 21.50
N THR A 80 -10.87 6.54 21.43
CA THR A 80 -9.51 7.00 21.73
C THR A 80 -8.87 7.56 20.47
N GLU A 81 -8.51 8.84 20.51
CA GLU A 81 -7.86 9.50 19.38
C GLU A 81 -6.44 8.97 19.13
N GLY A 82 -6.02 8.96 17.86
CA GLY A 82 -4.66 8.57 17.47
C GLY A 82 -4.38 7.06 17.44
N ILE A 83 -5.40 6.20 17.63
CA ILE A 83 -5.26 4.75 17.50
C ILE A 83 -6.47 4.12 16.80
N SER A 84 -6.21 3.28 15.81
CA SER A 84 -7.23 2.43 15.17
C SER A 84 -6.56 1.26 14.44
N THR A 85 -7.33 0.21 14.14
CA THR A 85 -6.83 -0.91 13.32
C THR A 85 -6.34 -0.45 11.96
N SER A 86 -7.07 0.45 11.30
CA SER A 86 -6.68 1.03 10.02
C SER A 86 -5.37 1.80 10.13
N ASP A 87 -5.19 2.57 11.21
CA ASP A 87 -3.96 3.33 11.43
C ASP A 87 -2.75 2.41 11.65
N ILE A 88 -2.90 1.33 12.43
CA ILE A 88 -1.85 0.31 12.59
C ILE A 88 -1.49 -0.31 11.24
N ILE A 89 -2.49 -0.70 10.44
CA ILE A 89 -2.27 -1.26 9.09
C ILE A 89 -1.54 -0.25 8.20
N MET A 90 -1.95 1.02 8.20
CA MET A 90 -1.30 2.07 7.41
C MET A 90 0.16 2.29 7.81
N ARG A 91 0.47 2.26 9.12
CA ARG A 91 1.86 2.33 9.61
C ARG A 91 2.71 1.19 9.05
N ILE A 92 2.20 -0.04 9.06
CA ILE A 92 2.89 -1.21 8.49
C ILE A 92 3.08 -1.07 6.97
N LEU A 93 2.03 -0.66 6.25
CA LEU A 93 2.07 -0.53 4.79
C LEU A 93 3.01 0.58 4.31
N LYS A 94 3.10 1.69 5.05
CA LYS A 94 4.00 2.81 4.73
C LYS A 94 5.46 2.35 4.67
N ASP A 95 5.84 1.48 5.60
CA ASP A 95 7.22 1.00 5.72
C ASP A 95 7.47 -0.27 4.87
N TYR A 96 6.43 -0.85 4.27
CA TYR A 96 6.52 -2.11 3.52
C TYR A 96 7.54 -2.06 2.38
N ASN A 97 7.50 -1.04 1.53
CA ASN A 97 8.43 -0.92 0.40
C ASN A 97 9.89 -0.81 0.88
N GLN A 98 10.12 -0.10 1.99
CA GLN A 98 11.44 0.04 2.59
C GLN A 98 11.92 -1.28 3.21
N TYR A 99 11.02 -2.00 3.89
CA TYR A 99 11.28 -3.35 4.41
C TYR A 99 11.71 -4.31 3.29
N ILE A 100 10.98 -4.33 2.17
CA ILE A 100 11.32 -5.15 1.01
C ILE A 100 12.70 -4.80 0.47
N MET A 101 12.99 -3.52 0.23
CA MET A 101 14.28 -3.13 -0.34
C MET A 101 15.46 -3.40 0.58
N ARG A 102 15.28 -3.22 1.89
CA ARG A 102 16.31 -3.56 2.88
C ARG A 102 16.64 -5.05 2.84
N ASN A 103 15.63 -5.91 2.77
CA ASN A 103 15.86 -7.36 2.76
C ASN A 103 16.40 -7.86 1.41
N LEU A 104 15.95 -7.31 0.28
CA LEU A 104 16.55 -7.59 -1.03
C LEU A 104 18.04 -7.22 -1.07
N THR A 105 18.41 -6.09 -0.46
CA THR A 105 19.82 -5.66 -0.36
C THR A 105 20.64 -6.60 0.53
N ARG A 106 20.01 -7.23 1.53
CA ARG A 106 20.63 -8.23 2.42
C ARG A 106 20.74 -9.63 1.79
N GLY A 107 20.22 -9.81 0.56
CA GLY A 107 20.32 -11.08 -0.17
C GLY A 107 19.11 -12.01 -0.05
N TYR A 108 18.02 -11.59 0.61
CA TYR A 108 16.78 -12.36 0.58
C TYR A 108 16.21 -12.41 -0.85
N SER A 109 15.65 -13.55 -1.24
CA SER A 109 15.02 -13.66 -2.55
C SER A 109 13.64 -13.03 -2.55
N ARG A 110 13.18 -12.59 -3.73
CA ARG A 110 11.80 -12.08 -3.91
C ARG A 110 10.73 -13.09 -3.49
N LYS A 111 11.02 -14.40 -3.65
CA LYS A 111 10.07 -15.48 -3.33
C LYS A 111 9.87 -15.58 -1.82
N ASP A 112 10.96 -15.47 -1.05
CA ASP A 112 10.93 -15.51 0.41
C ASP A 112 10.14 -14.33 0.99
N LEU A 113 10.19 -13.18 0.31
CA LEU A 113 9.47 -11.97 0.72
C LEU A 113 8.04 -11.89 0.17
N GLY A 114 7.58 -12.88 -0.61
CA GLY A 114 6.25 -12.86 -1.23
C GLY A 114 6.06 -11.73 -2.25
N VAL A 115 7.15 -11.23 -2.86
CA VAL A 115 7.12 -10.08 -3.77
C VAL A 115 7.11 -10.52 -5.23
N SER A 116 6.24 -9.91 -6.02
CA SER A 116 6.19 -10.14 -7.46
C SER A 116 7.45 -9.60 -8.15
N TYR A 117 7.83 -10.23 -9.26
CA TYR A 117 9.03 -9.83 -10.03
C TYR A 117 8.96 -8.36 -10.49
N VAL A 118 7.79 -7.92 -10.96
CA VAL A 118 7.57 -6.54 -11.42
C VAL A 118 7.79 -5.54 -10.27
N LYS A 119 7.23 -5.85 -9.09
CA LYS A 119 7.37 -5.00 -7.91
C LYS A 119 8.83 -4.91 -7.46
N GLU A 120 9.58 -6.01 -7.49
CA GLU A 120 11.01 -6.02 -7.18
C GLU A 120 11.80 -5.10 -8.12
N LYS A 121 11.56 -5.20 -9.44
CA LYS A 121 12.25 -4.35 -10.42
C LYS A 121 11.90 -2.88 -10.27
N GLN A 122 10.61 -2.57 -10.05
CA GLN A 122 10.16 -1.20 -9.78
C GLN A 122 10.87 -0.60 -8.56
N LEU A 123 10.93 -1.35 -7.46
CA LEU A 123 11.58 -0.88 -6.23
C LEU A 123 13.09 -0.70 -6.42
N ARG A 124 13.75 -1.56 -7.20
CA ARG A 124 15.17 -1.44 -7.55
C ARG A 124 15.47 -0.19 -8.37
N VAL A 125 14.61 0.13 -9.35
CA VAL A 125 14.71 1.36 -10.15
C VAL A 125 14.51 2.59 -9.26
N ASN A 126 13.47 2.62 -8.42
CA ASN A 126 13.22 3.72 -7.50
C ASN A 126 14.42 3.96 -6.57
N MET A 127 15.03 2.89 -6.03
CA MET A 127 16.26 3.01 -5.23
C MET A 127 17.46 3.53 -6.02
N GLY A 128 17.59 3.13 -7.30
CA GLY A 128 18.62 3.68 -8.18
C GLY A 128 18.46 5.19 -8.38
N ILE A 129 17.23 5.65 -8.62
CA ILE A 129 16.88 7.06 -8.78
C ILE A 129 17.14 7.84 -7.47
N SER A 130 16.73 7.29 -6.32
CA SER A 130 16.97 7.92 -5.02
C SER A 130 18.46 8.09 -4.74
N LYS A 131 19.29 7.07 -4.99
CA LYS A 131 20.75 7.15 -4.84
C LYS A 131 21.39 8.16 -5.78
N LEU A 132 20.90 8.24 -7.03
CA LEU A 132 21.37 9.24 -7.98
C LEU A 132 21.04 10.64 -7.49
N ARG A 133 19.80 10.88 -7.04
CA ARG A 133 19.37 12.16 -6.48
C ARG A 133 20.21 12.58 -5.28
N GLU A 134 20.52 11.64 -4.39
CA GLU A 134 21.39 11.89 -3.22
C GLU A 134 22.80 12.30 -3.66
N LYS A 135 23.43 11.56 -4.59
CA LYS A 135 24.74 11.93 -5.15
C LYS A 135 24.74 13.29 -5.85
N VAL A 136 23.67 13.63 -6.56
CA VAL A 136 23.51 14.95 -7.20
C VAL A 136 23.43 16.04 -6.14
N LYS A 137 22.65 15.83 -5.07
CA LYS A 137 22.53 16.77 -3.95
C LYS A 137 23.87 16.98 -3.24
N GLU A 138 24.61 15.90 -2.95
CA GLU A 138 25.96 15.98 -2.37
C GLU A 138 26.93 16.78 -3.25
N HIS A 139 26.89 16.57 -4.57
CA HIS A 139 27.71 17.36 -5.50
C HIS A 139 27.29 18.82 -5.46
N GLN A 140 25.99 19.10 -5.54
CA GLN A 140 25.46 20.46 -5.48
C GLN A 140 25.89 21.20 -4.19
N GLU A 141 25.84 20.54 -3.04
CA GLU A 141 26.29 21.10 -1.75
C GLU A 141 27.81 21.36 -1.73
N LYS A 142 28.62 20.44 -2.27
CA LYS A 142 30.08 20.63 -2.43
C LYS A 142 30.41 21.78 -3.37
N PHE A 143 29.68 21.92 -4.48
CA PHE A 143 29.86 23.02 -5.43
C PHE A 143 29.46 24.36 -4.85
N HIS A 144 28.32 24.47 -4.16
CA HIS A 144 27.93 25.69 -3.44
C HIS A 144 28.98 26.10 -2.40
N SER A 145 29.53 25.13 -1.67
CA SER A 145 30.59 25.38 -0.70
C SER A 145 31.88 25.86 -1.37
N ALA A 146 32.29 25.25 -2.48
CA ALA A 146 33.47 25.65 -3.25
C ALA A 146 33.32 27.03 -3.90
N ALA A 147 32.15 27.35 -4.46
CA ALA A 147 31.86 28.66 -5.04
C ALA A 147 31.91 29.78 -3.98
N LYS A 148 31.43 29.51 -2.76
CA LYS A 148 31.52 30.44 -1.63
C LYS A 148 32.97 30.71 -1.19
N ILE A 149 33.87 29.74 -1.36
CA ILE A 149 35.30 29.85 -1.03
C ILE A 149 36.08 30.55 -2.15
N ALA A 150 35.71 30.32 -3.42
CA ALA A 150 36.44 30.82 -4.59
C ALA A 150 36.15 32.28 -4.97
N GLY A 151 35.16 32.93 -4.35
CA GLY A 151 34.86 34.35 -4.57
C GLY A 151 34.37 34.71 -5.98
N THR A 152 33.95 33.73 -6.79
CA THR A 152 33.43 33.93 -8.15
C THR A 152 31.94 34.31 -8.15
N ASN A 153 31.56 35.20 -9.07
CA ASN A 153 30.24 35.83 -9.13
C ASN A 153 29.12 34.78 -9.42
N PRO A 154 28.10 34.61 -8.56
CA PRO A 154 27.13 33.51 -8.64
C PRO A 154 26.29 33.43 -9.94
N VAL A 155 26.13 34.53 -10.67
CA VAL A 155 25.24 34.66 -11.84
C VAL A 155 25.80 33.96 -13.08
N GLU A 156 27.09 34.09 -13.35
CA GLU A 156 27.77 33.48 -14.51
C GLU A 156 27.80 31.94 -14.41
N TRP A 157 27.66 31.42 -13.19
CA TRP A 157 27.66 29.99 -12.91
C TRP A 157 26.26 29.35 -12.98
N MET A 158 25.20 30.08 -12.62
CA MET A 158 23.81 29.60 -12.78
C MET A 158 23.50 29.29 -14.26
N GLU A 159 23.97 30.14 -15.17
CA GLU A 159 23.78 29.95 -16.62
C GLU A 159 24.54 28.72 -17.14
N ASN A 160 25.73 28.43 -16.60
CA ASN A 160 26.48 27.22 -16.95
C ASN A 160 25.90 25.94 -16.31
N ALA A 161 25.34 26.04 -15.10
CA ALA A 161 24.69 24.92 -14.43
C ALA A 161 23.39 24.52 -15.12
N ASP A 162 22.57 25.49 -15.54
CA ASP A 162 21.36 25.24 -16.34
C ASP A 162 21.72 24.56 -17.66
N ARG A 163 22.80 24.97 -18.34
CA ARG A 163 23.28 24.29 -19.56
C ARG A 163 23.69 22.84 -19.32
N TRP A 164 24.31 22.55 -18.17
CA TRP A 164 24.69 21.18 -17.79
C TRP A 164 23.49 20.33 -17.37
N ILE A 165 22.52 20.91 -16.68
CA ILE A 165 21.28 20.23 -16.28
C ILE A 165 20.44 19.91 -17.52
N VAL A 166 20.31 20.86 -18.46
CA VAL A 166 19.63 20.64 -19.74
C VAL A 166 20.33 19.53 -20.53
N GLY A 167 21.67 19.58 -20.67
CA GLY A 167 22.40 18.51 -21.37
C GLY A 167 22.35 17.14 -20.66
N PHE A 168 22.23 17.11 -19.33
CA PHE A 168 21.99 15.89 -18.57
C PHE A 168 20.57 15.36 -18.77
N LEU A 169 19.57 16.23 -18.73
CA LEU A 169 18.17 15.89 -18.93
C LEU A 169 17.92 15.42 -20.36
N GLU A 170 18.51 16.06 -21.36
CA GLU A 170 18.48 15.61 -22.76
C GLU A 170 19.06 14.19 -22.88
N LYS A 171 20.25 13.94 -22.32
CA LYS A 171 20.83 12.58 -22.33
C LYS A 171 20.02 11.56 -21.55
N PHE A 172 19.35 11.98 -20.49
CA PHE A 172 18.47 11.11 -19.69
C PHE A 172 17.17 10.79 -20.43
N GLU A 173 16.61 11.77 -21.13
CA GLU A 173 15.41 11.65 -21.96
C GLU A 173 15.70 10.81 -23.21
N GLU A 174 16.86 10.99 -23.84
CA GLU A 174 17.41 10.09 -24.88
C GLU A 174 17.57 8.66 -24.36
N GLY A 175 18.11 8.48 -23.15
CA GLY A 175 18.24 7.18 -22.52
C GLY A 175 16.89 6.49 -22.24
N CYS A 176 15.91 7.26 -21.79
CA CYS A 176 14.53 6.81 -21.62
C CYS A 176 13.89 6.43 -22.96
N HIS A 177 14.09 7.24 -24.01
CA HIS A 177 13.60 6.97 -25.36
C HIS A 177 14.23 5.72 -25.98
N MET A 178 15.54 5.53 -25.81
CA MET A 178 16.20 4.30 -26.29
C MET A 178 15.67 3.07 -25.57
N MET A 179 15.42 3.17 -24.25
CA MET A 179 14.84 2.07 -23.48
C MET A 179 13.40 1.80 -23.88
N GLU A 180 12.57 2.83 -24.10
CA GLU A 180 11.21 2.69 -24.61
C GLU A 180 11.18 2.05 -26.00
N THR A 181 12.08 2.47 -26.89
CA THR A 181 12.22 1.91 -28.25
C THR A 181 12.66 0.45 -28.20
N ALA A 182 13.59 0.10 -27.32
CA ALA A 182 14.02 -1.29 -27.11
C ALA A 182 12.91 -2.17 -26.51
N ILE A 183 12.10 -1.63 -25.59
CA ILE A 183 10.94 -2.31 -25.01
C ILE A 183 9.87 -2.53 -26.09
N LYS A 184 9.54 -1.49 -26.87
CA LYS A 184 8.60 -1.59 -28.00
C LYS A 184 9.10 -2.59 -29.05
N GLY A 185 10.38 -2.56 -29.39
CA GLY A 185 11.00 -3.51 -30.32
C GLY A 185 10.88 -4.96 -29.85
N ARG A 186 11.15 -5.23 -28.56
CA ARG A 186 10.98 -6.57 -27.98
C ARG A 186 9.52 -7.04 -27.94
N ILE A 187 8.57 -6.14 -27.67
CA ILE A 187 7.14 -6.46 -27.70
C ILE A 187 6.70 -6.75 -29.14
N GLN A 188 7.17 -5.96 -30.11
CA GLN A 188 6.84 -6.10 -31.52
C GLN A 188 7.46 -7.36 -32.16
N GLU A 189 8.68 -7.74 -31.75
CA GLU A 189 9.29 -9.03 -32.09
C GLU A 189 8.54 -10.21 -31.45
N GLY A 190 8.06 -10.06 -30.20
CA GLY A 190 7.22 -11.04 -29.54
C GLY A 190 5.91 -11.29 -30.28
N LEU A 191 5.21 -10.22 -30.69
CA LEU A 191 3.99 -10.28 -31.48
C LEU A 191 4.21 -10.88 -32.87
N LYS A 192 5.33 -10.54 -33.55
CA LYS A 192 5.70 -11.15 -34.85
C LYS A 192 6.00 -12.65 -34.73
N ARG A 193 6.63 -13.09 -33.64
CA ARG A 193 6.88 -14.52 -33.38
C ARG A 193 5.60 -15.28 -33.11
N GLN A 194 4.63 -14.66 -32.44
CA GLN A 194 3.32 -15.26 -32.16
C GLN A 194 2.47 -15.37 -33.44
N GLY A 195 2.42 -14.32 -34.28
CA GLY A 195 1.73 -14.38 -35.58
C GLY A 195 2.38 -15.34 -36.61
N ARG A 196 3.70 -15.55 -36.55
CA ARG A 196 4.40 -16.54 -37.39
C ARG A 196 4.15 -17.99 -36.96
N SER A 197 3.80 -18.21 -35.68
CA SER A 197 3.37 -19.54 -35.22
C SER A 197 1.94 -19.87 -35.68
N GLU A 198 1.06 -18.86 -35.74
CA GLU A 198 -0.32 -19.03 -36.25
C GLU A 198 -0.36 -19.23 -37.78
N SER A 199 0.49 -18.54 -38.56
CA SER A 199 0.57 -18.72 -40.02
C SER A 199 1.18 -20.06 -40.46
N ASN A 200 2.05 -20.66 -39.63
CA ASN A 200 2.64 -21.97 -39.92
C ASN A 200 1.68 -23.12 -39.58
N LEU A 201 0.65 -22.90 -38.76
CA LEU A 201 -0.40 -23.88 -38.47
C LEU A 201 -1.53 -23.87 -39.52
N SER A 202 -1.65 -22.83 -40.33
CA SER A 202 -2.68 -22.72 -41.39
C SER A 202 -2.19 -23.14 -42.78
N GLY A 203 -0.94 -23.62 -42.92
CA GLY A 203 -0.30 -23.93 -44.19
C GLY A 203 -0.15 -25.43 -44.52
N GLU A 204 -0.55 -26.33 -43.62
CA GLU A 204 -0.44 -27.79 -43.83
C GLU A 204 -1.75 -28.48 -44.23
N GLU A 205 -2.87 -27.76 -44.42
CA GLU A 205 -4.11 -28.30 -44.99
C GLU A 205 -4.34 -27.78 -46.43
N SER A 206 -3.48 -28.17 -47.38
CA SER A 206 -3.84 -28.21 -48.80
C SER A 206 -2.74 -28.86 -49.65
N ASP A 207 -2.59 -30.19 -49.55
CA ASP A 207 -2.42 -31.01 -50.75
C ASP A 207 -2.55 -32.51 -50.43
N SER A 208 -3.51 -33.15 -51.13
CA SER A 208 -3.75 -34.59 -51.30
C SER A 208 -4.30 -35.42 -50.14
#